data_AF-A0A529Q6L2-F1
#
_entry.id   AF-A0A529Q6L2-F1
#
_cell.length_a   1.000
_cell.length_b   1.000
_cell.length_c   1.000
_cell.angle_alpha   90.00
_cell.angle_beta   90.00
_cell.angle_gamma   90.00
#
_symmetry.space_group_name_H-M   'P 1'
#
loop_
_entity.id
_entity.type
_entity.pdbx_description
1 polymer ?
#
loop_
_entity_poly.entity_id
_entity_poly.type
_entity_poly.pdbx_seq_one_letter_code
_entity_poly.pdbx_strand_id
1 'polypeptide(L)'
;MARPVVEIGDRVAVIATVVERTNDRVTLSLDGNGHRYSMVEPNAKAGDKLRLEGDVVHVDEDLGRTTVQVLGRVTVDTGSVEMVTRRCDLDHIG
;
A
#
# COMPACT_ATOMS: atom_id res chain seq x y z
N MET A 1 -10.74 21.09 -1.27
CA MET A 1 -10.90 19.68 -1.68
C MET A 1 -10.28 18.84 -0.59
N ALA A 2 -11.07 17.99 0.08
CA ALA A 2 -10.64 17.24 1.25
C ALA A 2 -9.52 16.27 0.84
N ARG A 3 -8.30 16.49 1.34
CA ARG A 3 -7.24 15.49 1.28
C ARG A 3 -7.80 14.24 1.97
N PRO A 4 -7.79 13.05 1.35
CA PRO A 4 -8.14 11.85 2.08
C PRO A 4 -7.17 11.74 3.26
N VAL A 5 -7.69 11.94 4.47
CA VAL A 5 -6.91 11.78 5.70
C VAL A 5 -6.85 10.27 5.94
N VAL A 6 -5.73 9.67 5.55
CA VAL A 6 -5.36 8.33 6.01
C VAL A 6 -4.73 8.49 7.38
N GLU A 7 -5.20 7.68 8.32
CA GLU A 7 -4.74 7.68 9.70
C GLU A 7 -4.02 6.37 10.00
N ILE A 8 -3.18 6.37 11.04
CA ILE A 8 -2.55 5.14 11.51
C ILE A 8 -3.64 4.18 12.01
N GLY A 9 -3.62 2.95 11.47
CA GLY A 9 -4.64 1.92 11.69
C GLY A 9 -5.74 1.89 10.63
N ASP A 10 -5.73 2.79 9.65
CA ASP A 10 -6.61 2.70 8.49
C ASP A 10 -6.12 1.63 7.52
N ARG A 11 -7.06 0.92 6.86
CA ARG A 11 -6.70 -0.10 5.89
C ARG A 11 -6.75 0.48 4.49
N VAL A 12 -5.61 0.45 3.81
CA VAL A 12 -5.43 1.03 2.48
C VAL A 12 -4.88 0.00 1.51
N ALA A 13 -5.24 0.14 0.24
CA ALA A 13 -4.73 -0.62 -0.87
C ALA A 13 -3.72 0.22 -1.64
N VAL A 14 -2.59 -0.37 -1.96
CA VAL A 14 -1.56 0.25 -2.79
C VAL A 14 -1.36 -0.60 -4.04
N ILE A 15 -1.20 0.04 -5.19
CA ILE A 15 -0.97 -0.65 -6.45
C ILE A 15 0.54 -0.79 -6.68
N ALA A 16 1.01 -2.02 -6.65
CA ALA A 16 2.40 -2.35 -6.97
C ALA A 16 2.45 -3.09 -8.30
N THR A 17 3.44 -2.79 -9.13
CA THR A 17 3.65 -3.52 -10.40
C THR A 17 4.79 -4.50 -10.21
N VAL A 18 4.57 -5.76 -10.59
CA VAL A 18 5.63 -6.77 -10.60
C VAL A 18 6.58 -6.45 -11.74
N VAL A 19 7.81 -6.10 -11.41
CA VAL A 19 8.86 -5.85 -12.40
C VAL A 19 9.53 -7.16 -12.80
N GLU A 20 9.82 -8.01 -11.81
CA GLU A 20 10.57 -9.25 -12.03
C GLU A 20 10.06 -10.34 -11.10
N ARG A 21 10.06 -11.59 -11.57
CA ARG A 21 9.80 -12.78 -10.75
C ARG A 21 11.05 -13.64 -10.71
N THR A 22 11.46 -14.03 -9.51
CA THR A 22 12.60 -14.89 -9.22
C THR A 22 12.16 -16.07 -8.34
N ASN A 23 11.97 -17.24 -8.94
CA ASN A 23 11.45 -18.45 -8.27
C ASN A 23 10.11 -18.16 -7.55
N ASP A 24 10.15 -18.08 -6.23
CA ASP A 24 9.01 -17.86 -5.33
C ASP A 24 8.90 -16.39 -4.87
N ARG A 25 9.93 -15.58 -5.17
CA ARG A 25 9.97 -14.16 -4.85
C ARG A 25 9.63 -13.31 -6.06
N VAL A 26 8.84 -12.28 -5.85
CA VAL A 26 8.54 -11.27 -6.84
C VAL A 26 9.11 -9.92 -6.40
N THR A 27 9.73 -9.24 -7.35
CA THR A 27 10.20 -7.86 -7.23
C THR A 27 9.11 -6.95 -7.73
N LEU A 28 8.51 -6.23 -6.81
CA LEU A 28 7.52 -5.21 -7.04
C LEU A 28 8.19 -3.83 -7.11
N SER A 29 7.63 -2.95 -7.93
CA SER A 29 7.91 -1.53 -7.90
C SER A 29 6.63 -0.78 -7.57
N LEU A 30 6.71 0.14 -6.62
CA LEU A 30 5.61 1.05 -6.31
C LEU A 30 5.82 2.39 -6.98
N ASP A 31 4.73 2.90 -7.54
CA ASP A 31 4.67 4.23 -8.11
C ASP A 31 4.64 5.24 -6.96
N GLY A 32 5.67 6.08 -6.85
CA GLY A 32 5.76 7.13 -5.83
C GLY A 32 7.03 7.12 -4.96
N ASN A 33 7.76 6.00 -4.88
CA ASN A 33 9.00 5.95 -4.08
C ASN A 33 10.22 5.50 -4.91
N GLY A 34 10.02 4.84 -6.08
CA GLY A 34 11.12 4.29 -6.89
C GLY A 34 11.87 3.13 -6.22
N HIS A 35 11.44 2.71 -5.03
CA HIS A 35 11.98 1.58 -4.31
C HIS A 35 11.40 0.27 -4.86
N ARG A 36 12.29 -0.73 -5.02
CA ARG A 36 11.92 -2.10 -5.38
C ARG A 36 11.74 -2.92 -4.11
N TYR A 37 10.62 -3.62 -4.01
CA TYR A 37 10.26 -4.45 -2.88
C TYR A 37 10.25 -5.91 -3.32
N SER A 38 10.90 -6.78 -2.56
CA SER A 38 10.94 -8.21 -2.88
C SER A 38 10.15 -9.00 -1.86
N MET A 39 8.99 -9.52 -2.26
CA MET A 39 8.14 -10.35 -1.42
C MET A 39 8.01 -11.77 -1.97
N VAL A 40 7.61 -12.70 -1.13
CA VAL A 40 7.29 -14.07 -1.54
C VAL A 40 5.85 -14.07 -2.05
N GLU A 41 5.65 -14.32 -3.34
CA GLU A 41 4.32 -14.34 -3.92
C GLU A 41 4.23 -15.34 -5.09
N PRO A 42 3.92 -16.61 -4.79
CA PRO A 42 3.94 -17.69 -5.78
C PRO A 42 2.88 -17.55 -6.87
N ASN A 43 1.86 -16.71 -6.67
CA ASN A 43 0.79 -16.47 -7.64
C ASN A 43 1.04 -15.27 -8.57
N ALA A 44 1.93 -14.34 -8.22
CA ALA A 44 2.13 -13.09 -8.96
C ALA A 44 3.12 -13.25 -10.13
N LYS A 45 2.79 -12.79 -11.34
CA LYS A 45 3.65 -12.87 -12.54
C LYS A 45 4.34 -11.55 -12.83
N ALA A 46 5.47 -11.57 -13.56
CA ALA A 46 6.10 -10.33 -14.03
C ALA A 46 5.17 -9.58 -14.98
N GLY A 47 4.98 -8.28 -14.75
CA GLY A 47 4.02 -7.42 -15.47
C GLY A 47 2.63 -7.35 -14.84
N ASP A 48 2.31 -8.18 -13.84
CA ASP A 48 1.04 -8.10 -13.14
C ASP A 48 0.99 -6.89 -12.20
N LYS A 49 -0.21 -6.34 -11.99
CA LYS A 49 -0.46 -5.31 -10.99
C LYS A 49 -1.05 -5.96 -9.76
N LEU A 50 -0.32 -5.94 -8.66
CA LEU A 50 -0.80 -6.43 -7.38
C LEU A 50 -1.38 -5.28 -6.58
N ARG A 51 -2.59 -5.53 -6.06
CA ARG A 51 -3.19 -4.71 -5.01
C ARG A 51 -2.65 -5.24 -3.69
N LEU A 52 -1.86 -4.44 -3.00
CA LEU A 52 -1.36 -4.76 -1.68
C LEU A 52 -2.22 -4.02 -0.67
N GLU A 53 -3.03 -4.75 0.07
CA GLU A 53 -3.88 -4.20 1.13
C GLU A 53 -3.16 -4.34 2.46
N GLY A 54 -2.98 -3.23 3.16
CA GLY A 54 -2.34 -3.24 4.47
C GLY A 54 -2.78 -2.11 5.36
N ASP A 55 -2.27 -2.17 6.57
CA ASP A 55 -2.67 -1.28 7.65
C ASP A 55 -1.65 -0.15 7.74
N VAL A 56 -2.11 1.09 7.76
CA VAL A 56 -1.23 2.25 7.86
C VAL A 56 -0.55 2.23 9.23
N VAL A 57 0.78 2.21 9.24
CA VAL A 57 1.58 2.20 10.49
C VAL A 57 2.28 3.52 10.75
N HIS A 58 2.43 4.37 9.72
CA HIS A 58 3.03 5.69 9.84
C HIS A 58 2.52 6.61 8.72
N VAL A 59 2.24 7.87 9.03
CA VAL A 59 1.81 8.89 8.06
C VAL A 59 2.68 10.12 8.24
N ASP A 60 3.41 10.48 7.19
CA ASP A 60 4.17 11.72 7.08
C ASP A 60 3.31 12.77 6.37
N GLU A 61 2.53 13.54 7.13
CA GLU A 61 1.69 14.60 6.58
C GLU A 61 2.50 15.75 5.96
N ASP A 62 3.70 16.00 6.47
CA ASP A 62 4.62 17.04 5.99
C ASP A 62 5.13 16.75 4.56
N LEU A 63 5.41 15.48 4.29
CA LEU A 63 5.93 15.00 3.01
C LEU A 63 4.86 14.39 2.11
N GLY A 64 3.62 14.23 2.60
CA GLY A 64 2.54 13.55 1.88
C GLY A 64 2.82 12.06 1.66
N ARG A 65 3.56 11.40 2.56
CA ARG A 65 3.91 9.98 2.43
C ARG A 65 3.21 9.15 3.49
N THR A 66 2.80 7.95 3.14
CA THR A 66 2.16 6.99 4.04
C THR A 66 2.93 5.68 4.00
N THR A 67 3.25 5.15 5.18
CA THR A 67 3.84 3.82 5.33
C THR A 67 2.78 2.84 5.76
N VAL A 68 2.58 1.84 4.92
CA VAL A 68 1.60 0.78 5.08
C VAL A 68 2.33 -0.51 5.43
N GLN A 69 1.83 -1.23 6.43
CA GLN A 69 2.29 -2.55 6.80
C GLN A 69 1.42 -3.60 6.12
N VAL A 70 2.06 -4.32 5.19
CA VAL A 70 1.48 -5.45 4.46
C VAL A 70 2.20 -6.73 4.91
N LEU A 71 3.12 -7.22 4.08
CA LEU A 71 4.11 -8.25 4.43
C LEU A 71 5.47 -7.65 4.85
N GLY A 72 5.60 -6.33 4.75
CA GLY A 72 6.76 -5.52 5.11
C GLY A 72 6.33 -4.06 5.32
N ARG A 73 7.29 -3.16 5.57
CA ARG A 73 7.02 -1.71 5.63
C ARG A 73 7.15 -1.13 4.23
N VAL A 74 6.05 -0.63 3.70
CA VAL A 74 5.99 -0.06 2.35
C VAL A 74 5.60 1.40 2.45
N THR A 75 6.52 2.29 2.06
CA THR A 75 6.26 3.73 2.00
C THR A 75 5.85 4.13 0.58
N VAL A 76 4.71 4.81 0.49
CA VAL A 76 4.06 5.28 -0.74
C VAL A 76 3.58 6.71 -0.56
N ASP A 77 3.23 7.37 -1.65
CA ASP A 77 2.56 8.67 -1.59
C ASP A 77 1.13 8.49 -1.09
N THR A 78 0.69 9.37 -0.20
CA THR A 78 -0.66 9.37 0.36
C THR A 78 -1.74 9.59 -0.70
N GLY A 79 -1.44 10.27 -1.81
CA GLY A 79 -2.34 10.40 -2.94
C GLY A 79 -2.43 9.14 -3.82
N SER A 80 -1.46 8.24 -3.73
CA SER A 80 -1.41 6.98 -4.50
C SER A 80 -2.03 5.80 -3.76
N VAL A 81 -2.46 5.97 -2.50
CA VAL A 81 -3.15 4.92 -1.75
C VAL A 81 -4.65 5.02 -1.93
N GLU A 82 -5.29 3.86 -2.11
CA GLU A 82 -6.73 3.73 -2.23
C GLU A 82 -7.29 3.30 -0.88
N MET A 83 -8.22 4.07 -0.31
CA MET A 83 -8.79 3.76 1.01
C MET A 83 -9.73 2.56 0.90
N VAL A 84 -9.43 1.48 1.64
CA VAL A 84 -10.21 0.23 1.60
C VAL A 84 -11.25 0.23 2.71
N THR A 85 -10.81 0.45 3.94
CA THR A 85 -11.67 0.45 5.12
C THR A 85 -11.28 1.58 6.03
N ARG A 86 -12.20 2.53 6.20
CA ARG A 86 -12.04 3.58 7.19
C ARG A 86 -12.35 3.04 8.55
N ARG A 87 -11.54 3.38 9.55
CA ARG A 87 -11.84 3.05 10.94
C ARG A 87 -13.21 3.60 11.41
N CYS A 88 -13.72 4.64 10.76
CA CYS A 88 -15.02 5.27 11.08
C CYS A 88 -16.27 4.56 10.52
N ASP A 89 -16.15 3.50 9.72
CA ASP A 89 -17.33 2.82 9.16
C ASP A 89 -18.02 1.85 10.14
N LEU A 90 -17.53 1.77 11.38
CA LEU A 90 -18.16 1.01 12.46
C LEU A 90 -18.81 1.94 13.51
N ASP A 91 -19.42 3.05 13.10
CA ASP A 91 -20.17 3.91 14.04
C ASP A 91 -21.50 4.45 13.48
N HIS A 92 -21.99 3.98 12.33
CA HIS A 92 -23.26 4.45 11.75
C HIS A 92 -24.36 3.39 11.59
N ILE A 93 -24.42 2.46 12.55
CA ILE A 93 -25.61 1.65 12.82
C ILE A 93 -25.88 1.64 14.33
N GLY A 94 -26.30 2.80 14.86
CA GLY A 94 -26.77 2.97 16.23
C GLY A 94 -28.03 3.82 16.26
#